data_AF-A0A9K3I358-F1
#
_entry.id   AF-A0A9K3I358-F1
#
_cell.length_a   1.000
_cell.length_b   1.000
_cell.length_c   1.000
_cell.angle_alpha   90.00
_cell.angle_beta   90.00
_cell.angle_gamma   90.00
#
_symmetry.space_group_name_H-M   'P 1'
#
loop_
_entity.id
_entity.type
_entity.pdbx_description
1 polymer ?
#
loop_
_entity_poly.entity_id
_entity_poly.type
_entity_poly.pdbx_seq_one_letter_code
_entity_poly.pdbx_strand_id
1 'polypeptide(L)'
;MRSIEDSRFYIIVFSKNYASSSWCLDELVKIMECQKMTERTAFPVFFDVEPTEVRHQSGAVGEAFAKHVRGSWSSVLPLDCLCSIVESCCNKSSASLNGSIVDLENDDNVGRWRNAMKEAAGLAGMELKNTFNGLMRMMLRNEVALMPRYSYRR
;
A
#
# COMPACT_ATOMS: atom_id res chain seq x y z
N MET A 1 -3.37 18.28 -0.10
CA MET A 1 -4.29 17.48 0.75
C MET A 1 -5.73 17.97 0.77
N ARG A 2 -6.04 19.28 0.77
CA ARG A 2 -7.45 19.77 0.71
C ARG A 2 -8.29 19.12 -0.41
N SER A 3 -7.70 18.96 -1.59
CA SER A 3 -8.36 18.27 -2.72
C SER A 3 -8.75 16.82 -2.46
N ILE A 4 -8.07 16.10 -1.55
CA ILE A 4 -8.47 14.74 -1.16
C ILE A 4 -9.66 14.83 -0.21
N GLU A 5 -9.62 15.73 0.77
CA GLU A 5 -10.69 15.89 1.77
C GLU A 5 -12.01 16.37 1.15
N ASP A 6 -11.93 17.23 0.13
CA ASP A 6 -13.08 17.76 -0.60
C ASP A 6 -13.65 16.79 -1.65
N SER A 7 -12.91 15.72 -1.99
CA SER A 7 -13.37 14.75 -2.99
C SER A 7 -14.40 13.77 -2.41
N ARG A 8 -15.34 13.37 -3.26
CA ARG A 8 -16.34 12.32 -2.98
C ARG A 8 -15.95 10.95 -3.54
N PHE A 9 -15.05 10.93 -4.53
CA PHE A 9 -14.63 9.73 -5.22
C PHE A 9 -13.10 9.71 -5.37
N TYR A 10 -12.50 8.53 -5.17
CA TYR A 10 -11.06 8.32 -5.32
C TYR A 10 -10.81 7.14 -6.23
N ILE A 11 -9.91 7.29 -7.20
CA ILE A 11 -9.43 6.20 -8.03
C ILE A 11 -7.99 5.93 -7.60
N ILE A 12 -7.74 4.73 -7.06
CA ILE A 12 -6.42 4.33 -6.56
C ILE A 12 -5.80 3.39 -7.59
N VAL A 13 -4.77 3.82 -8.32
CA VAL A 13 -4.13 2.98 -9.33
C VAL A 13 -2.90 2.29 -8.74
N PHE A 14 -3.09 1.07 -8.25
CA PHE A 14 -1.99 0.23 -7.81
C PHE A 14 -1.18 -0.26 -9.02
N SER A 15 0.13 -0.08 -8.95
CA SER A 15 1.09 -0.57 -9.95
C SER A 15 2.31 -1.13 -9.21
N LYS A 16 3.20 -1.81 -9.95
CA LYS A 16 4.43 -2.41 -9.38
C LYS A 16 5.26 -1.41 -8.56
N ASN A 17 5.27 -0.14 -8.96
CA ASN A 17 6.06 0.92 -8.32
C ASN A 17 5.25 1.83 -7.39
N TYR A 18 3.95 1.57 -7.18
CA TYR A 18 3.13 2.42 -6.31
C TYR A 18 3.73 2.54 -4.91
N ALA A 19 4.20 1.41 -4.37
CA ALA A 19 4.77 1.32 -3.03
C ALA A 19 6.23 1.80 -2.91
N SER A 20 6.85 2.32 -3.99
CA SER A 20 8.19 2.89 -3.92
C SER A 20 8.21 4.37 -3.50
N SER A 21 7.04 5.00 -3.39
CA SER A 21 6.88 6.43 -3.09
C SER A 21 6.15 6.63 -1.78
N SER A 22 6.80 7.25 -0.78
CA SER A 22 6.17 7.62 0.49
C SER A 22 4.96 8.52 0.25
N TRP A 23 5.06 9.45 -0.69
CA TRP A 23 3.96 10.33 -1.06
C TRP A 23 2.71 9.55 -1.49
N CYS A 24 2.87 8.53 -2.34
CA CYS A 24 1.74 7.70 -2.77
C CYS A 24 1.14 6.92 -1.60
N LEU A 25 1.97 6.43 -0.69
CA LEU A 25 1.53 5.70 0.50
C LEU A 25 0.83 6.62 1.52
N ASP A 26 1.28 7.85 1.68
CA ASP A 26 0.66 8.87 2.54
C ASP A 26 -0.67 9.35 1.96
N GLU A 27 -0.75 9.54 0.64
CA GLU A 27 -2.02 9.81 -0.04
C GLU A 27 -3.00 8.65 0.12
N LEU A 28 -2.52 7.41 0.02
CA LEU A 28 -3.35 6.23 0.25
C LEU A 28 -3.93 6.20 1.66
N VAL A 29 -3.10 6.44 2.69
CA VAL A 29 -3.57 6.53 4.09
C VAL A 29 -4.66 7.59 4.20
N LYS A 30 -4.44 8.78 3.62
CA LYS A 30 -5.42 9.86 3.68
C LYS A 30 -6.73 9.53 2.96
N ILE A 31 -6.66 8.87 1.81
CA ILE A 31 -7.84 8.40 1.08
C ILE A 31 -8.62 7.40 1.94
N MET A 32 -7.94 6.45 2.58
CA MET A 32 -8.59 5.44 3.42
C MET A 32 -9.19 6.02 4.71
N GLU A 33 -8.61 7.10 5.25
CA GLU A 33 -9.25 7.88 6.33
C GLU A 33 -10.53 8.57 5.85
N CYS A 34 -10.47 9.26 4.71
CA CYS A 34 -11.62 9.94 4.14
C CYS A 34 -12.73 8.97 3.73
N GLN A 35 -12.39 7.79 3.21
CA GLN A 35 -13.33 6.75 2.81
C GLN A 35 -14.20 6.23 3.97
N LYS A 36 -13.73 6.35 5.22
CA LYS A 36 -14.51 5.97 6.42
C LYS A 36 -15.66 6.94 6.71
N MET A 37 -15.64 8.13 6.11
CA MET A 37 -16.72 9.11 6.24
C MET A 37 -17.87 8.80 5.27
N THR A 38 -19.10 9.08 5.68
CA THR A 38 -20.31 8.90 4.88
C THR A 38 -20.20 9.63 3.54
N GLU A 39 -20.68 9.00 2.45
CA GLU A 39 -20.71 9.53 1.07
C GLU A 39 -19.37 9.62 0.31
N ARG A 40 -18.27 9.07 0.84
CA ARG A 40 -16.99 9.00 0.13
C ARG A 40 -16.69 7.57 -0.32
N THR A 41 -16.29 7.40 -1.59
CA THR A 41 -16.04 6.07 -2.18
C THR A 41 -14.66 6.00 -2.82
N ALA A 42 -13.87 4.99 -2.46
CA ALA A 42 -12.60 4.69 -3.09
C ALA A 42 -12.73 3.46 -4.00
N PHE A 43 -12.12 3.53 -5.18
CA PHE A 43 -12.15 2.50 -6.20
C PHE A 43 -10.72 2.11 -6.60
N PRO A 44 -10.21 0.96 -6.15
CA PRO A 44 -8.90 0.49 -6.55
C PRO A 44 -8.90 -0.09 -7.96
N VAL A 45 -7.85 0.26 -8.71
CA VAL A 45 -7.51 -0.27 -10.03
C VAL A 45 -6.13 -0.91 -9.92
N PHE A 46 -6.04 -2.20 -10.22
CA PHE A 46 -4.82 -3.00 -10.12
C PHE A 46 -4.18 -3.12 -11.51
N PHE A 47 -3.22 -2.25 -11.80
CA PHE A 47 -2.53 -2.18 -13.08
C PHE A 47 -1.27 -3.05 -13.09
N ASP A 48 -1.35 -4.17 -13.81
CA ASP A 48 -0.28 -5.16 -13.94
C ASP A 48 0.26 -5.68 -12.59
N VAL A 49 -0.62 -5.72 -11.60
CA VAL A 49 -0.39 -6.27 -10.25
C VAL A 49 -1.64 -7.02 -9.81
N GLU A 50 -1.46 -8.06 -9.01
CA GLU A 50 -2.59 -8.80 -8.43
C GLU A 50 -3.04 -8.15 -7.11
N PRO A 51 -4.36 -8.10 -6.81
CA PRO A 51 -4.84 -7.54 -5.54
C PRO A 51 -4.25 -8.23 -4.31
N THR A 52 -3.93 -9.53 -4.42
CA THR A 52 -3.29 -10.32 -3.36
C THR A 52 -1.87 -9.85 -3.07
N GLU A 53 -1.12 -9.43 -4.09
CA GLU A 53 0.22 -8.84 -3.93
C GLU A 53 0.14 -7.50 -3.19
N VAL A 54 -0.84 -6.66 -3.51
CA VAL A 54 -1.07 -5.39 -2.79
C VAL A 54 -1.50 -5.65 -1.35
N ARG A 55 -2.44 -6.59 -1.14
CA ARG A 55 -2.99 -6.93 0.18
C ARG A 55 -1.93 -7.46 1.14
N HIS A 56 -1.02 -8.30 0.65
CA HIS A 56 0.00 -8.96 1.47
C HIS A 56 1.39 -8.34 1.34
N GLN A 57 1.54 -7.29 0.53
CA GLN A 57 2.83 -6.66 0.22
C GLN A 57 3.86 -7.71 -0.22
N SER A 58 3.47 -8.52 -1.19
CA SER A 58 4.27 -9.60 -1.77
C SER A 58 4.54 -9.34 -3.26
N GLY A 59 5.32 -10.21 -3.92
CA GLY A 59 5.65 -10.05 -5.33
C GLY A 59 6.35 -8.73 -5.62
N ALA A 60 6.09 -8.15 -6.80
CA ALA A 60 6.75 -6.92 -7.23
C ALA A 60 6.39 -5.72 -6.33
N VAL A 61 5.15 -5.65 -5.85
CA VAL A 61 4.69 -4.61 -4.91
C VAL A 61 5.43 -4.72 -3.59
N GLY A 62 5.59 -5.94 -3.06
CA GLY A 62 6.35 -6.22 -1.85
C GLY A 62 7.81 -5.84 -1.96
N GLU A 63 8.45 -6.15 -3.10
CA GLU A 63 9.83 -5.74 -3.35
C GLU A 63 10.00 -4.22 -3.39
N ALA A 64 9.08 -3.51 -4.06
CA ALA A 64 9.09 -2.05 -4.11
C ALA A 64 8.89 -1.43 -2.71
N PHE A 65 7.94 -1.97 -1.95
CA PHE A 65 7.69 -1.55 -0.57
C PHE A 65 8.89 -1.81 0.33
N ALA A 66 9.46 -3.03 0.27
CA ALA A 66 10.63 -3.39 1.06
C ALA A 66 11.85 -2.53 0.70
N LYS A 67 12.06 -2.19 -0.59
CA LYS A 67 13.13 -1.26 -1.00
C LYS A 67 12.90 0.15 -0.47
N HIS A 68 11.66 0.63 -0.47
CA HIS A 68 11.32 1.94 0.09
C HIS A 68 11.59 1.99 1.59
N VAL A 69 11.12 0.99 2.33
CA VAL A 69 11.28 0.89 3.79
C VAL A 69 12.74 0.60 4.18
N ARG A 70 13.42 -0.33 3.49
CA ARG A 70 14.83 -0.69 3.75
C ARG A 70 15.83 0.30 3.15
N GLY A 71 15.43 1.15 2.22
CA GLY A 71 16.23 2.30 1.76
C GLY A 71 16.59 3.25 2.92
N SER A 72 15.85 3.17 4.03
CA SER A 72 16.16 3.82 5.31
C SER A 72 17.09 2.99 6.23
N TRP A 73 17.27 1.69 5.99
CA TRP A 73 18.01 0.76 6.88
C TRP A 73 19.20 0.06 6.21
N SER A 74 19.59 0.44 4.99
CA SER A 74 20.70 -0.22 4.28
C SER A 74 22.10 0.04 4.89
N SER A 75 22.18 0.65 6.07
CA SER A 75 23.44 0.83 6.81
C SER A 75 23.55 -0.03 8.08
N VAL A 76 22.53 -0.80 8.47
CA VAL A 76 22.52 -1.41 9.82
C VAL A 76 22.23 -2.92 9.80
N LEU A 77 23.33 -3.65 9.63
CA LEU A 77 23.66 -4.99 10.12
C LEU A 77 23.23 -6.25 9.31
N PRO A 78 24.13 -7.24 9.14
CA PRO A 78 23.84 -8.54 8.50
C PRO A 78 22.73 -9.34 9.22
N LEU A 79 22.03 -10.20 8.49
CA LEU A 79 20.99 -11.11 9.02
C LEU A 79 21.48 -11.97 10.20
N ASP A 80 22.78 -12.21 10.30
CA ASP A 80 23.42 -13.00 11.34
C ASP A 80 23.34 -12.34 12.74
N CYS A 81 23.07 -11.03 12.81
CA CYS A 81 22.88 -10.30 14.07
C CYS A 81 21.43 -10.33 14.58
N LEU A 82 20.44 -10.62 13.74
CA LEU A 82 19.02 -10.53 14.12
C LEU A 82 18.58 -11.67 15.05
N CYS A 83 19.12 -12.89 14.89
CA CYS A 83 18.79 -14.02 15.76
C CYS A 83 19.18 -13.77 17.23
N SER A 84 20.34 -13.15 17.47
CA SER A 84 20.82 -12.85 18.83
C SER A 84 19.98 -11.79 19.55
N ILE A 85 19.38 -10.84 18.79
CA ILE A 85 18.54 -9.78 19.35
C ILE A 85 17.15 -10.32 19.70
N VAL A 86 16.57 -11.18 18.84
CA VAL A 86 15.26 -11.78 19.10
C VAL A 86 15.30 -12.67 20.35
N GLU A 87 16.36 -13.46 20.54
CA GLU A 87 16.52 -14.29 21.75
C GLU A 87 16.72 -13.47 23.03
N SER A 88 17.39 -12.32 22.95
CA SER A 88 17.62 -11.43 24.09
C SER A 88 16.37 -10.63 24.50
N CYS A 89 15.57 -10.19 23.52
CA CYS A 89 14.38 -9.37 23.75
C CYS A 89 13.19 -10.15 24.35
N CYS A 90 13.15 -11.48 24.22
CA CYS A 90 12.05 -12.28 24.75
C CYS A 90 12.04 -12.43 26.29
N ASN A 91 13.07 -11.99 27.03
CA ASN A 91 13.15 -12.21 28.48
C ASN A 91 13.33 -10.97 29.38
N LYS A 92 13.40 -9.73 28.87
CA LYS A 92 13.34 -8.52 29.72
C LYS A 92 12.66 -7.35 29.01
N SER A 93 11.88 -6.58 29.77
CA SER A 93 11.02 -5.47 29.32
C SER A 93 11.74 -4.22 28.75
N SER A 94 13.04 -4.27 28.49
CA SER A 94 13.77 -3.20 27.80
C SER A 94 15.19 -3.66 27.50
N ALA A 95 15.54 -3.79 26.23
CA ALA A 95 16.92 -3.86 25.77
C ALA A 95 17.26 -2.54 25.07
N SER A 96 18.22 -1.79 25.63
CA SER A 96 18.88 -0.68 24.96
C SER A 96 20.14 -1.23 24.30
N LEU A 97 20.27 -1.01 23.00
CA LEU A 97 21.54 -1.21 22.29
C LEU A 97 21.94 0.11 21.65
N ASN A 98 23.06 0.63 22.16
CA ASN A 98 24.00 1.55 21.51
C ASN A 98 23.40 2.73 20.74
N GLY A 99 22.92 3.73 21.49
CA GLY A 99 23.09 5.17 21.18
C GLY A 99 22.74 5.68 19.78
N SER A 100 22.00 4.89 19.00
CA SER A 100 21.51 5.25 17.67
C SER A 100 20.03 5.45 17.87
N ILE A 101 19.54 6.65 17.61
CA ILE A 101 18.11 6.93 17.57
C ILE A 101 17.54 5.98 16.52
N VAL A 102 16.93 4.89 16.97
CA VAL A 102 16.03 4.12 16.11
C VAL A 102 14.85 5.06 15.87
N ASP A 103 14.63 5.46 14.62
CA ASP A 103 13.49 6.30 14.26
C ASP A 103 12.21 5.47 14.49
N LEU A 104 11.71 5.50 15.74
CA LEU A 104 10.48 4.85 16.17
C LEU A 104 9.27 5.33 15.33
N GLU A 105 9.38 6.49 14.70
CA GLU A 105 8.39 7.04 13.78
C GLU A 105 8.28 6.23 12.47
N ASN A 106 9.35 5.57 12.02
CA ASN A 106 9.34 4.82 10.77
C ASN A 106 8.55 3.50 10.90
N ASP A 107 8.58 2.86 12.06
CA ASP A 107 7.79 1.64 12.31
C ASP A 107 6.28 1.93 12.30
N ASP A 108 5.87 3.06 12.88
CA ASP A 108 4.49 3.53 12.85
C ASP A 108 3.99 3.88 11.43
N ASN A 109 4.85 4.53 10.62
CA ASN A 109 4.58 4.80 9.19
C ASN A 109 4.40 3.50 8.39
N VAL A 110 5.26 2.51 8.60
CA VAL A 110 5.18 1.22 7.91
C VAL A 110 3.90 0.48 8.27
N GLY A 111 3.50 0.52 9.54
CA GLY A 111 2.26 -0.08 10.02
C GLY A 111 1.02 0.53 9.35
N ARG A 112 0.90 1.86 9.33
CA ARG A 112 -0.25 2.54 8.68
C ARG A 112 -0.30 2.29 7.17
N TRP A 113 0.84 2.30 6.47
CA TRP A 113 0.89 2.04 5.03
C TRP A 113 0.48 0.61 4.70
N ARG A 114 0.95 -0.37 5.50
CA ARG A 114 0.54 -1.77 5.38
C ARG A 114 -0.96 -1.93 5.53
N ASN A 115 -1.54 -1.31 6.56
CA ASN A 115 -2.96 -1.40 6.81
C ASN A 115 -3.77 -0.75 5.69
N ALA A 116 -3.35 0.43 5.21
CA ALA A 116 -4.02 1.13 4.12
C ALA A 116 -4.01 0.32 2.81
N MET A 117 -2.87 -0.29 2.43
CA MET A 117 -2.80 -1.20 1.28
C MET A 117 -3.71 -2.42 1.45
N LYS A 118 -3.72 -3.03 2.64
CA LYS A 118 -4.58 -4.18 2.96
C LYS A 118 -6.06 -3.83 2.85
N GLU A 119 -6.49 -2.73 3.46
CA GLU A 119 -7.88 -2.25 3.44
C GLU A 119 -8.30 -1.88 2.00
N ALA A 120 -7.48 -1.11 1.28
CA ALA A 120 -7.77 -0.71 -0.09
C ALA A 120 -7.88 -1.92 -1.04
N ALA A 121 -7.00 -2.92 -0.91
CA ALA A 121 -7.09 -4.18 -1.65
C ALA A 121 -8.27 -5.08 -1.24
N GLY A 122 -8.98 -4.72 -0.17
CA GLY A 122 -10.25 -5.33 0.25
C GLY A 122 -11.48 -4.73 -0.43
N LEU A 123 -11.36 -3.55 -1.06
CA LEU A 123 -12.47 -2.87 -1.72
C LEU A 123 -12.79 -3.52 -3.07
N ALA A 124 -14.03 -3.37 -3.52
CA ALA A 124 -14.42 -3.75 -4.87
C ALA A 124 -13.67 -2.85 -5.88
N GLY A 125 -12.97 -3.47 -6.83
CA GLY A 125 -12.10 -2.77 -7.77
C GLY A 125 -12.00 -3.46 -9.13
N MET A 126 -11.09 -2.96 -9.97
CA MET A 126 -10.83 -3.47 -11.32
C MET A 126 -9.39 -3.93 -11.48
N GLU A 127 -9.19 -5.09 -12.09
CA GLU A 127 -7.86 -5.55 -12.51
C GLU A 127 -7.63 -5.20 -13.99
N LEU A 128 -6.51 -4.54 -14.27
CA LEU A 128 -6.07 -4.18 -15.62
C LEU A 128 -4.73 -4.83 -15.91
N LYS A 129 -4.71 -5.78 -16.86
CA LYS A 129 -3.48 -6.42 -17.33
C LYS A 129 -2.98 -5.74 -18.60
N ASN A 130 -1.68 -5.48 -18.69
CA ASN A 130 -1.05 -4.76 -19.80
C ASN A 130 -1.07 -5.55 -21.13
N THR A 131 -1.68 -6.74 -21.15
CA THR A 131 -1.73 -7.66 -22.29
C THR A 131 -2.89 -7.47 -23.26
N PHE A 132 -3.74 -6.44 -23.14
CA PHE A 132 -4.81 -6.19 -24.13
C PHE A 132 -4.63 -4.87 -24.90
N ASN A 133 -3.82 -4.92 -25.96
CA ASN A 133 -3.55 -3.85 -26.93
C ASN A 133 -4.78 -3.43 -27.81
N GLY A 134 -6.00 -3.56 -27.31
CA GLY A 134 -7.21 -3.16 -28.05
C GLY A 134 -8.45 -2.90 -27.18
N LEU A 135 -8.61 -3.65 -26.10
CA LEU A 135 -9.80 -3.56 -25.22
C LEU A 135 -9.78 -2.34 -24.30
N MET A 136 -8.61 -1.89 -23.84
CA MET A 136 -8.46 -0.63 -23.10
C MET A 136 -8.89 0.59 -23.93
N ARG A 137 -8.61 0.57 -25.25
CA ARG A 137 -9.10 1.58 -26.20
C ARG A 137 -10.62 1.53 -26.40
N MET A 138 -11.29 0.41 -26.09
CA MET A 138 -12.75 0.31 -26.10
C MET A 138 -13.38 0.77 -24.78
N MET A 139 -12.78 0.42 -23.63
CA MET A 139 -13.30 0.82 -22.32
C MET A 139 -13.22 2.34 -22.11
N LEU A 140 -12.12 2.98 -22.49
CA LEU A 140 -12.00 4.45 -22.39
C LEU A 140 -12.92 5.20 -23.35
N ARG A 141 -13.35 4.58 -24.45
CA ARG A 141 -14.21 5.24 -25.45
C ARG A 141 -15.69 5.26 -25.07
N ASN A 142 -16.16 4.37 -24.19
CA ASN A 142 -17.60 4.19 -23.99
C ASN A 142 -18.13 4.42 -22.57
N GLU A 143 -17.33 4.51 -21.49
CA GLU A 143 -17.94 4.49 -20.14
C GLU A 143 -17.31 5.43 -19.11
N VAL A 144 -17.77 6.68 -19.14
CA VAL A 144 -17.97 7.47 -17.90
C VAL A 144 -19.35 7.14 -17.28
N ALA A 145 -20.17 6.30 -17.93
CA ALA A 145 -21.59 6.10 -17.61
C ALA A 145 -21.94 4.90 -16.70
N LEU A 146 -21.04 3.94 -16.41
CA LEU A 146 -21.41 2.67 -15.72
C LEU A 146 -20.74 2.38 -14.37
N MET A 147 -20.07 3.34 -13.72
CA MET A 147 -19.73 3.16 -12.29
C MET A 147 -20.96 3.54 -11.45
N PRO A 148 -21.95 2.65 -11.26
CA PRO A 148 -21.85 1.53 -10.30
C PRO A 148 -22.64 0.26 -10.69
N ARG A 149 -22.01 -0.92 -10.58
CA ARG A 149 -22.55 -2.28 -10.32
C ARG A 149 -21.77 -3.33 -11.11
N TYR A 150 -20.64 -3.76 -10.58
CA TYR A 150 -20.23 -5.15 -10.78
C TYR A 150 -19.73 -5.69 -9.44
N SER A 151 -20.65 -6.37 -8.75
CA SER A 151 -20.28 -7.39 -7.78
C SER A 151 -19.67 -8.56 -8.54
N TYR A 152 -18.48 -9.02 -8.15
CA TYR A 152 -18.25 -10.45 -8.19
C TYR A 152 -17.82 -10.97 -6.82
N ARG A 153 -18.37 -12.14 -6.54
CA ARG A 153 -18.56 -12.81 -5.27
C ARG A 153 -17.54 -13.95 -5.21
N ARG A 154 -16.87 -14.04 -4.04
CA ARG A 154 -16.06 -15.14 -3.48
C ARG A 154 -15.06 -15.85 -4.38
#